data_AF-A0AAD7B4D0-F1
#
_entry.id   AF-A0AAD7B4D0-F1
#
_cell.length_a   1.000
_cell.length_b   1.000
_cell.length_c   1.000
_cell.angle_alpha   90.00
_cell.angle_beta   90.00
_cell.angle_gamma   90.00
#
_symmetry.space_group_name_H-M   'P 1'
#
loop_
_entity.id
_entity.type
_entity.pdbx_description
1 polymer ?
#
loop_
_entity_poly.entity_id
_entity_poly.type
_entity_poly.pdbx_seq_one_letter_code
_entity_poly.pdbx_strand_id
1 'polypeptide(L)'
;MEERPLKVNASAWTKWLDTMVTMTRKHPPDPKMLCPYCDTLLPAKPTPILKELLDRTYLQFCSSPHPSNRLGRKAPLAIFGVVCQCQVFESDVLPQVKEQGWPTQINWVTLKDCAAHGMGASQKSLLIQAIPLSTQEQE
;
A
#
# COMPACT_ATOMS: atom_id res chain seq x y z
N MET A 1 -8.79 -44.90 42.09
CA MET A 1 -8.63 -43.96 40.96
C MET A 1 -7.14 -43.65 40.90
N GLU A 2 -6.43 -44.30 39.99
CA GLU A 2 -4.97 -44.24 39.91
C GLU A 2 -4.61 -43.26 38.79
N GLU A 3 -4.15 -42.07 39.16
CA GLU A 3 -3.74 -41.05 38.20
C GLU A 3 -2.39 -41.44 37.59
N ARG A 4 -2.41 -41.73 36.29
CA ARG A 4 -1.22 -42.08 35.52
C ARG A 4 -0.54 -40.78 35.08
N PRO A 5 0.68 -40.45 35.54
CA PRO A 5 1.32 -39.20 35.16
C PRO A 5 1.73 -39.27 33.68
N LEU A 6 1.26 -38.29 32.90
CA LEU A 6 1.69 -38.08 31.52
C LEU A 6 3.18 -37.74 31.52
N LYS A 7 4.00 -38.66 31.02
CA LYS A 7 5.44 -38.44 30.84
C LYS A 7 5.63 -37.43 29.70
N VAL A 8 5.77 -36.16 30.06
CA VAL A 8 6.06 -35.10 29.09
C VAL A 8 7.53 -35.20 28.67
N ASN A 9 7.79 -35.62 27.43
CA ASN A 9 9.13 -35.71 26.88
C ASN A 9 9.65 -34.31 26.51
N ALA A 10 10.53 -33.74 27.33
CA ALA A 10 11.11 -32.41 27.14
C ALA A 10 11.78 -32.20 25.76
N SER A 11 12.26 -33.27 25.11
CA SER A 11 12.90 -33.19 23.79
C SER A 11 11.93 -32.96 22.63
N ALA A 12 10.64 -33.26 22.82
CA ALA A 12 9.61 -32.99 21.81
C ALA A 12 9.25 -31.50 21.77
N TRP A 13 9.24 -30.84 22.92
CA TRP A 13 8.94 -29.41 23.04
C TRP A 13 10.05 -28.53 22.49
N THR A 14 11.32 -28.89 22.73
CA THR A 14 12.46 -28.14 22.18
C THR A 14 12.52 -28.25 20.66
N LYS A 15 12.22 -29.42 20.10
CA LYS A 15 12.13 -29.61 18.64
C LYS A 15 10.95 -28.87 18.02
N TRP A 16 9.81 -28.81 18.70
CA TRP A 16 8.64 -28.05 18.24
C TRP A 16 8.91 -26.53 18.25
N LEU A 17 9.54 -26.03 19.32
CA LEU A 17 9.96 -24.62 19.41
C LEU A 17 11.02 -24.27 18.35
N ASP A 18 12.01 -25.13 18.13
CA ASP A 18 13.04 -24.91 17.09
C ASP A 18 12.43 -24.94 15.67
N THR A 19 11.44 -25.81 15.44
CA THR A 19 10.66 -25.84 14.19
C THR A 19 9.85 -24.56 13.98
N MET A 20 9.20 -24.05 15.03
CA MET A 20 8.42 -22.80 14.94
C MET A 20 9.33 -21.58 14.75
N VAL A 21 10.53 -21.56 15.35
CA VAL A 21 11.54 -20.51 15.17
C VAL A 21 12.17 -20.57 13.76
N THR A 22 12.37 -21.76 13.19
CA THR A 22 12.91 -21.92 11.83
C THR A 22 11.86 -21.64 10.74
N MET A 23 10.58 -21.95 10.96
CA MET A 23 9.48 -21.59 10.04
C MET A 23 9.27 -20.07 9.90
N THR A 24 9.76 -19.27 10.85
CA THR A 24 9.68 -17.80 10.82
C THR A 24 11.04 -17.12 10.64
N ARG A 25 12.05 -17.76 10.03
CA ARG A 25 13.18 -17.00 9.45
C ARG A 25 12.82 -16.53 8.04
N LYS A 26 11.72 -15.78 7.93
CA LYS A 26 11.53 -14.89 6.77
C LYS A 26 12.50 -13.74 7.01
N HIS A 27 13.55 -13.63 6.20
CA HIS A 27 14.45 -12.47 6.29
C HIS A 27 13.59 -11.21 6.31
N PRO A 28 13.85 -10.26 7.22
CA PRO A 28 13.10 -9.02 7.25
C PRO A 28 13.17 -8.40 5.84
N PRO A 29 12.02 -7.94 5.29
CA PRO A 29 11.99 -7.32 3.97
C PRO A 29 13.03 -6.19 3.90
N ASP A 30 13.60 -5.97 2.71
CA ASP A 30 14.57 -4.89 2.50
C ASP A 30 13.96 -3.58 3.04
N PRO A 31 14.62 -2.90 4.00
CA PRO A 31 14.13 -1.64 4.56
C PRO A 31 13.76 -0.59 3.50
N LYS A 32 14.36 -0.64 2.30
CA LYS A 32 14.04 0.26 1.19
C LYS A 32 12.65 0.02 0.58
N MET A 33 12.09 -1.17 0.79
CA MET A 33 10.75 -1.54 0.33
C MET A 33 9.68 -1.19 1.35
N LEU A 34 10.07 -0.76 2.56
CA LEU A 34 9.16 -0.42 3.63
C LEU A 34 8.91 1.09 3.68
N CYS A 35 7.71 1.45 4.08
CA CYS A 35 7.42 2.82 4.48
C CYS A 35 8.24 3.17 5.73
N PRO A 36 8.97 4.31 5.75
CA PRO A 36 9.75 4.73 6.91
C PRO A 36 8.93 4.96 8.19
N TYR A 37 7.60 5.01 8.11
CA TYR A 37 6.73 5.42 9.22
C TYR A 37 5.85 4.30 9.76
N CYS A 38 5.28 3.45 8.91
CA CYS A 38 4.32 2.41 9.31
C CYS A 38 4.80 0.98 9.06
N ASP A 39 6.03 0.79 8.54
CA ASP A 39 6.63 -0.53 8.28
C ASP A 39 5.85 -1.45 7.33
N THR A 40 4.90 -0.90 6.58
CA THR A 40 4.20 -1.63 5.52
C THR A 40 4.94 -1.48 4.19
N LEU A 41 4.82 -2.48 3.32
CA LEU A 41 5.45 -2.48 2.00
C LEU A 41 4.92 -1.34 1.13
N LEU A 42 5.83 -0.60 0.49
CA LEU A 42 5.49 0.38 -0.53
C LEU A 42 4.97 -0.32 -1.80
N PRO A 43 4.11 0.33 -2.59
CA PRO A 43 3.68 -0.21 -3.87
C PRO A 43 4.90 -0.42 -4.78
N ALA A 44 4.89 -1.49 -5.59
CA ALA A 44 6.02 -1.83 -6.46
C ALA A 44 6.35 -0.72 -7.49
N LYS A 45 5.35 0.08 -7.86
CA LYS A 45 5.48 1.23 -8.78
C LYS A 45 4.80 2.46 -8.17
N PRO A 46 5.46 3.15 -7.23
CA PRO A 46 4.86 4.31 -6.57
C PRO A 46 4.65 5.43 -7.58
N THR A 47 3.52 6.13 -7.48
CA THR A 47 3.24 7.29 -8.33
C THR A 47 4.20 8.45 -7.99
N PRO A 48 4.36 9.44 -8.89
CA PRO A 48 5.15 10.64 -8.59
C PRO A 48 4.68 11.37 -7.32
N ILE A 49 3.38 11.33 -7.02
CA ILE A 49 2.79 11.96 -5.82
C ILE A 49 3.31 11.28 -4.56
N LEU A 50 3.24 9.95 -4.49
CA LEU A 50 3.73 9.21 -3.32
C LEU A 50 5.25 9.38 -3.14
N LYS A 51 6.01 9.40 -4.24
CA LYS A 51 7.46 9.68 -4.20
C LYS A 51 7.74 11.06 -3.61
N GLU A 52 7.05 12.08 -4.09
CA GLU A 52 7.21 13.45 -3.59
C GLU A 52 6.81 13.59 -2.11
N LEU A 53 5.73 12.93 -1.69
CA LEU A 53 5.32 12.88 -0.28
C LEU A 53 6.39 12.20 0.59
N LEU A 54 6.96 11.10 0.13
CA LEU A 54 8.06 10.42 0.81
C LEU A 54 9.28 11.33 0.90
N ASP A 55 9.73 11.94 -0.18
CA ASP A 55 10.93 12.80 -0.21
C ASP A 55 10.78 14.02 0.70
N ARG A 56 9.65 14.73 0.61
CA ARG A 56 9.38 15.92 1.43
C ARG A 56 9.36 15.58 2.92
N THR A 57 8.68 14.51 3.30
CA THR A 57 8.61 14.11 4.72
C THR A 57 9.94 13.53 5.19
N TYR A 58 10.65 12.78 4.34
CA TYR A 58 11.96 12.22 4.66
C TYR A 58 13.01 13.30 4.91
N LEU A 59 12.95 14.47 4.28
CA LEU A 59 13.91 15.54 4.57
C LEU A 59 13.62 16.29 5.88
N GLN A 60 12.36 16.29 6.33
CA GLN A 60 11.91 17.12 7.45
C GLN A 60 12.12 16.48 8.83
N PHE A 61 12.11 15.15 8.91
CA PHE A 61 12.09 14.46 10.20
C PHE A 61 13.42 13.77 10.52
N CYS A 62 13.58 13.32 11.76
CA CYS A 62 14.79 12.63 12.21
C CYS A 62 14.70 11.12 11.95
N SER A 63 15.87 10.51 11.70
CA SER A 63 16.00 9.06 11.69
C SER A 63 15.64 8.48 13.06
N SER A 64 14.86 7.40 13.05
CA SER A 64 14.46 6.65 14.23
C SER A 64 14.38 5.17 13.85
N PRO A 65 15.52 4.47 13.69
CA PRO A 65 15.52 3.08 13.27
C PRO A 65 14.74 2.17 14.23
N HIS A 66 13.96 1.23 13.70
CA HIS A 66 13.26 0.18 14.47
C HIS A 66 13.80 -1.21 14.14
N PRO A 67 13.60 -2.23 15.01
CA PRO A 67 14.03 -3.60 14.74
C PRO A 67 13.48 -4.18 13.43
N SER A 68 12.26 -3.79 13.04
CA SER A 68 11.59 -4.15 11.80
C SER A 68 12.09 -3.38 10.58
N ASN A 69 12.59 -2.15 10.76
CA ASN A 69 12.97 -1.26 9.67
C ASN A 69 14.06 -0.28 10.11
N ARG A 70 15.29 -0.54 9.62
CA ARG A 70 16.47 0.26 9.94
C ARG A 70 16.43 1.67 9.33
N LEU A 71 15.58 1.90 8.33
CA LEU A 71 15.36 3.21 7.69
C LEU A 71 14.14 3.94 8.30
N GLY A 72 13.66 3.44 9.43
CA GLY A 72 12.61 4.02 10.23
C GLY A 72 12.80 5.49 10.58
N ARG A 73 11.70 6.24 10.65
CA ARG A 73 11.66 7.69 10.88
C ARG A 73 10.49 8.08 11.77
N LYS A 74 10.70 9.11 12.59
CA LYS A 74 9.69 9.62 13.53
C LYS A 74 9.16 10.98 13.08
N ALA A 75 7.88 11.04 12.76
CA ALA A 75 7.17 12.25 12.38
C ALA A 75 5.83 12.38 13.13
N PRO A 76 5.24 13.59 13.23
CA PRO A 76 3.88 13.76 13.73
C PRO A 76 2.86 13.03 12.84
N LEU A 77 1.81 12.47 13.45
CA LEU A 77 0.76 11.70 12.75
C LEU A 77 0.12 12.48 11.59
N ALA A 78 -0.12 13.78 11.77
CA ALA A 78 -0.70 14.63 10.74
C ALA A 78 0.17 14.68 9.46
N ILE A 79 1.48 14.42 9.58
CA ILE A 79 2.41 14.50 8.47
C ILE A 79 2.59 13.13 7.80
N PHE A 80 2.93 12.09 8.58
CA PHE A 80 3.13 10.76 7.99
C PHE A 80 1.82 10.06 7.62
N GLY A 81 0.70 10.45 8.22
CA GLY A 81 -0.62 9.88 7.93
C GLY A 81 -1.01 10.06 6.47
N VAL A 82 -0.68 11.21 5.86
CA VAL A 82 -0.92 11.47 4.44
C VAL A 82 -0.10 10.52 3.55
N VAL A 83 1.16 10.29 3.90
CA VAL A 83 2.04 9.34 3.19
C VAL A 83 1.44 7.93 3.25
N CYS A 84 1.07 7.48 4.45
CA CYS A 84 0.56 6.12 4.66
C CYS A 84 -0.81 5.91 4.00
N GLN A 85 -1.68 6.91 4.03
CA GLN A 85 -2.96 6.87 3.33
C GLN A 85 -2.77 6.77 1.82
N CYS A 86 -1.85 7.56 1.26
CA CYS A 86 -1.52 7.51 -0.17
C CYS A 86 -0.92 6.15 -0.56
N GLN A 87 -0.03 5.59 0.27
CA GLN A 87 0.52 4.25 0.08
C GLN A 87 -0.55 3.16 0.04
N VAL A 88 -1.47 3.16 1.00
CA VAL A 88 -2.59 2.19 1.05
C VAL A 88 -3.49 2.35 -0.17
N PHE A 89 -3.79 3.60 -0.55
CA PHE A 89 -4.56 3.87 -1.75
C PHE A 89 -3.88 3.31 -3.00
N GLU A 90 -2.57 3.51 -3.17
CA GLU A 90 -1.84 3.01 -4.34
C GLU A 90 -1.66 1.49 -4.35
N SER A 91 -1.52 0.88 -3.18
CA SER A 91 -1.25 -0.56 -3.06
C SER A 91 -2.53 -1.38 -3.16
N ASP A 92 -3.61 -0.92 -2.53
CA ASP A 92 -4.82 -1.73 -2.33
C ASP A 92 -5.98 -1.21 -3.18
N VAL A 93 -6.22 0.10 -3.18
CA VAL A 93 -7.44 0.69 -3.78
C VAL A 93 -7.28 0.90 -5.28
N LEU A 94 -6.16 1.48 -5.73
CA LEU A 94 -5.91 1.76 -7.14
C LEU A 94 -6.01 0.52 -8.04
N PRO A 95 -5.46 -0.65 -7.66
CA PRO A 95 -5.64 -1.87 -8.46
C PRO A 95 -7.11 -2.27 -8.58
N GLN A 96 -7.85 -2.26 -7.47
CA GLN A 96 -9.26 -2.65 -7.44
C GLN A 96 -10.14 -1.74 -8.31
N VAL A 97 -9.95 -0.42 -8.22
CA VAL A 97 -10.74 0.51 -9.04
C VAL A 97 -10.36 0.44 -10.52
N LYS A 98 -9.10 0.13 -10.85
CA LYS A 98 -8.69 -0.13 -12.24
C LYS A 98 -9.36 -1.39 -12.79
N GLU A 99 -9.42 -2.46 -12.01
CA GLU A 99 -10.14 -3.69 -12.38
C GLU A 99 -11.64 -3.44 -12.57
N GLN A 100 -12.23 -2.56 -11.77
CA GLN A 100 -13.62 -2.12 -11.91
C GLN A 100 -13.85 -1.15 -13.08
N GLY A 101 -12.81 -0.77 -13.83
CA GLY A 101 -12.92 0.12 -14.99
C GLY A 101 -13.15 1.59 -14.63
N TRP A 102 -12.74 2.03 -13.43
CA TRP A 102 -12.82 3.44 -13.07
C TRP A 102 -11.94 4.29 -14.01
N PRO A 103 -12.41 5.48 -14.42
CA PRO A 103 -11.65 6.34 -15.31
C PRO A 103 -10.40 6.87 -14.58
N THR A 104 -9.23 6.53 -15.09
CA THR A 104 -7.94 7.09 -14.62
C THR A 104 -7.61 8.43 -15.28
N GLN A 105 -8.37 8.80 -16.31
CA GLN A 105 -8.27 10.08 -17.00
C GLN A 105 -9.65 10.70 -17.07
N ILE A 106 -9.71 11.98 -16.74
CA ILE A 106 -10.94 12.74 -16.69
C ILE A 106 -11.02 13.63 -17.93
N ASN A 107 -12.04 13.43 -18.76
CA ASN A 107 -12.35 14.37 -19.84
C ASN A 107 -13.15 15.56 -19.28
N TRP A 108 -12.45 16.66 -19.00
CA TRP A 108 -13.05 17.87 -18.46
C TRP A 108 -14.03 18.57 -19.40
N VAL A 109 -13.93 18.33 -20.72
CA VAL A 109 -14.88 18.90 -21.69
C VAL A 109 -16.26 18.26 -21.46
N THR A 110 -16.31 16.94 -21.46
CA THR A 110 -17.54 16.17 -21.22
C THR A 110 -18.12 16.42 -19.82
N LEU A 111 -17.28 16.62 -18.81
CA LEU A 111 -17.74 16.91 -17.45
C LEU A 111 -18.43 18.27 -17.30
N LYS A 112 -17.97 19.29 -18.01
CA LYS A 112 -18.59 20.62 -17.97
C LYS A 112 -20.01 20.57 -18.54
N ASP A 113 -20.22 19.77 -19.57
CA ASP A 113 -21.53 19.58 -20.19
C ASP A 113 -22.49 18.87 -19.22
N CYS A 114 -22.01 17.87 -18.45
CA CYS A 114 -22.80 17.22 -17.40
C CYS A 114 -23.13 18.15 -16.22
N ALA A 115 -22.22 19.04 -15.83
CA ALA A 115 -22.47 19.99 -14.75
C ALA A 115 -23.46 21.10 -15.14
N ALA A 116 -23.49 21.47 -16.43
CA ALA A 116 -24.44 22.44 -16.97
C ALA A 116 -25.88 21.89 -17.11
N HIS A 117 -26.03 20.57 -17.30
CA HIS A 117 -27.31 19.89 -17.45
C HIS A 117 -27.64 19.05 -16.20
N GLY A 118 -27.92 19.74 -15.08
CA GLY A 118 -28.18 19.17 -13.75
C GLY A 118 -28.60 17.69 -13.73
N MET A 119 -27.74 16.84 -13.18
CA MET A 119 -27.88 15.38 -13.28
C MET A 119 -29.11 14.86 -12.50
N GLY A 120 -30.14 14.48 -13.25
CA GLY A 120 -31.11 13.46 -12.88
C GLY A 120 -30.92 12.20 -13.73
N ALA A 121 -29.72 11.60 -13.75
CA ALA A 121 -29.50 10.36 -14.48
C ALA A 121 -28.64 9.38 -13.66
N SER A 122 -29.30 8.27 -13.33
CA SER A 122 -28.79 7.07 -12.66
C SER A 122 -27.46 6.62 -13.28
N GLN A 123 -26.41 6.49 -12.46
CA GLN A 123 -25.08 5.98 -12.82
C GLN A 123 -25.10 4.48 -13.14
N LYS A 124 -25.84 4.06 -14.17
CA LYS A 124 -25.72 2.74 -14.77
C LYS A 124 -25.74 2.94 -16.28
N SER A 125 -24.64 2.60 -16.93
CA SER A 125 -24.43 2.70 -18.38
C SER A 125 -23.89 4.04 -18.88
N LEU A 126 -22.59 4.25 -18.67
CA LEU A 126 -21.79 4.95 -19.67
C LEU A 126 -20.54 4.10 -19.94
N LEU A 127 -20.68 3.24 -20.95
CA LEU A 127 -19.57 2.65 -21.69
C LEU A 127 -18.82 3.84 -22.33
N ILE A 128 -17.75 4.30 -21.68
CA ILE A 128 -16.84 5.25 -22.32
C ILE A 128 -15.99 4.42 -23.28
N GLN A 129 -16.26 4.58 -24.58
CA GLN A 129 -15.46 4.00 -25.64
C GLN A 129 -14.00 4.42 -25.44
N ALA A 130 -13.10 3.43 -25.38
CA ALA A 130 -11.67 3.66 -25.41
C ALA A 130 -11.32 4.40 -26.70
N ILE A 131 -10.88 5.65 -26.59
CA ILE A 131 -10.25 6.36 -27.70
C ILE A 131 -8.84 5.76 -27.84
N PRO A 132 -8.51 5.09 -28.96
CA PRO A 132 -7.18 4.51 -29.14
C PRO A 132 -6.14 5.63 -29.24
N LEU A 133 -5.02 5.40 -28.55
CA LEU A 133 -3.82 6.21 -28.57
C LEU A 133 -3.24 6.18 -29.99
N SER A 134 -3.58 7.14 -30.84
CA SER A 134 -2.83 7.38 -32.06
C SER A 134 -2.74 8.89 -32.35
N THR A 135 -1.49 9.32 -32.46
CA THR A 135 -1.04 10.57 -33.09
C THR A 135 -1.14 11.81 -32.21
N GLN A 136 -0.04 12.12 -31.50
CA GLN A 136 0.63 13.43 -31.52
C GLN A 136 2.04 13.25 -30.90
N GLU A 137 2.97 12.68 -31.68
CA GLU A 137 4.36 13.16 -31.69
C GLU A 137 4.44 14.27 -32.76
N GLN A 138 5.37 15.21 -32.59
CA GLN A 138 5.61 16.48 -33.32
C GLN A 138 4.88 17.67 -32.64
N GLU A 139 5.56 18.68 -32.10
CA GLU A 139 6.86 19.31 -32.43
C GLU A 139 7.57 19.84 -31.19
#